data_AF-A0A956P7Z5-F1
#
_entry.id   AF-A0A956P7Z5-F1
#
_cell.length_a   1.000
_cell.length_b   1.000
_cell.length_c   1.000
_cell.angle_alpha   90.00
_cell.angle_beta   90.00
_cell.angle_gamma   90.00
#
_symmetry.space_group_name_H-M   'P 1'
#
loop_
_entity.id
_entity.type
_entity.pdbx_description
1 polymer ?
#
loop_
_entity_poly.entity_id
_entity_poly.type
_entity_poly.pdbx_seq_one_letter_code
_entity_poly.pdbx_strand_id
1 'polypeptide(L)'
;VIGYVGATGRATGPHLHYAFYVNGRYRNPLKIRFNEGKPLGAKRMKPFLEEARTLRAAITDPEARGILEARLERQDGDLAVR
;
A
#
# COMPACT_ATOMS: atom_id res chain seq x y z
N VAL A 1 -3.26 -11.80 -9.61
CA VAL A 1 -4.28 -11.83 -10.67
C VAL A 1 -5.63 -12.00 -10.01
N ILE A 2 -6.65 -11.21 -10.39
CA ILE A 2 -7.98 -11.22 -9.74
C ILE A 2 -9.12 -11.74 -10.64
N GLY A 3 -8.80 -12.11 -11.89
CA GLY A 3 -9.76 -12.65 -12.84
C GLY A 3 -9.21 -12.65 -14.27
N TYR A 4 -9.96 -13.29 -15.17
CA TYR A 4 -9.67 -13.35 -16.62
C TYR A 4 -10.83 -12.75 -17.41
N VAL A 5 -10.54 -12.24 -18.61
CA VAL A 5 -11.56 -11.69 -19.52
C VAL A 5 -12.54 -12.79 -19.95
N GLY A 6 -13.81 -12.45 -20.07
CA GLY A 6 -14.86 -13.34 -20.53
C GLY A 6 -16.05 -12.55 -21.09
N ALA A 7 -17.16 -13.25 -21.28
CA ALA A 7 -18.41 -12.70 -21.82
C ALA A 7 -19.64 -13.10 -20.98
N THR A 8 -19.45 -13.32 -19.68
CA THR A 8 -20.56 -13.68 -18.78
C THR A 8 -21.52 -12.49 -18.59
N GLY A 9 -22.82 -12.77 -18.45
CA GLY A 9 -23.87 -11.75 -18.34
C GLY A 9 -24.36 -11.24 -19.70
N ARG A 10 -24.84 -9.99 -19.75
CA ARG A 10 -25.25 -9.34 -21.01
C ARG A 10 -24.04 -8.73 -21.70
N ALA A 11 -23.45 -9.44 -22.64
CA ALA A 11 -22.30 -9.01 -23.42
C ALA A 11 -22.46 -9.39 -24.90
N THR A 12 -21.91 -8.57 -25.80
CA THR A 12 -21.84 -8.85 -27.24
C THR A 12 -20.61 -9.67 -27.63
N GLY A 13 -19.61 -9.76 -26.75
CA GLY A 13 -18.38 -10.51 -26.93
C GLY A 13 -17.43 -10.35 -25.73
N PRO A 14 -16.27 -11.04 -25.72
CA PRO A 14 -15.35 -11.01 -24.58
C PRO A 14 -14.72 -9.63 -24.35
N HIS A 15 -14.96 -9.03 -23.19
CA HIS A 15 -14.38 -7.74 -22.80
C HIS A 15 -14.37 -7.56 -21.27
N LEU A 16 -13.60 -6.60 -20.78
CA LEU A 16 -13.60 -6.18 -19.38
C LEU A 16 -14.48 -4.94 -19.20
N HIS A 17 -15.54 -5.06 -18.43
CA HIS A 17 -16.30 -3.89 -17.96
C HIS A 17 -15.62 -3.30 -16.72
N TYR A 18 -14.88 -2.22 -16.89
CA TYR A 18 -14.18 -1.54 -15.80
C TYR A 18 -14.93 -0.27 -15.37
N ALA A 19 -15.36 -0.22 -14.11
CA ALA A 19 -16.18 0.85 -13.57
C ALA A 19 -15.66 1.34 -12.21
N PHE A 20 -15.79 2.65 -11.96
CA PHE A 20 -15.48 3.26 -10.68
C PHE A 20 -16.72 3.85 -10.04
N TYR A 21 -16.86 3.58 -8.74
CA TYR A 21 -17.86 4.19 -7.90
C TYR A 21 -17.18 4.93 -6.76
N VAL A 22 -17.47 6.23 -6.63
CA VAL A 22 -16.98 7.06 -5.51
C VAL A 22 -18.20 7.49 -4.72
N ASN A 23 -18.27 7.06 -3.46
CA ASN A 23 -19.43 7.26 -2.59
C ASN A 23 -20.73 6.79 -3.26
N GLY A 24 -20.70 5.59 -3.86
CA GLY A 24 -21.84 4.98 -4.53
C GLY A 24 -22.22 5.57 -5.90
N ARG A 25 -21.53 6.62 -6.37
CA ARG A 25 -21.84 7.26 -7.67
C ARG A 25 -20.82 6.88 -8.73
N TYR A 26 -21.32 6.54 -9.92
CA TYR A 26 -20.47 6.25 -11.07
C TYR A 26 -19.60 7.46 -11.43
N ARG A 27 -18.30 7.21 -11.65
CA ARG A 27 -17.34 8.20 -12.13
C ARG A 27 -16.64 7.67 -13.37
N ASN A 28 -16.42 8.57 -14.35
CA ASN A 28 -15.68 8.22 -15.56
C ASN A 28 -14.24 7.80 -15.17
N PRO A 29 -13.86 6.53 -15.35
CA PRO A 29 -12.56 6.01 -14.94
C PRO A 29 -11.38 6.81 -15.51
N LEU A 30 -11.52 7.29 -16.76
CA LEU A 30 -10.47 8.02 -17.48
C LEU A 30 -10.24 9.44 -16.96
N LYS A 31 -11.13 9.95 -16.11
CA LYS A 31 -11.05 11.31 -15.54
C LYS A 31 -10.73 11.31 -14.05
N ILE A 32 -10.58 10.14 -13.44
CA ILE A 32 -10.20 10.05 -12.03
C ILE A 32 -8.71 10.38 -11.94
N ARG A 33 -8.39 11.43 -11.19
CA ARG A 33 -7.01 11.72 -10.82
C ARG A 33 -6.64 10.83 -9.65
N PHE A 34 -5.76 9.87 -9.90
CA PHE A 34 -5.08 9.18 -8.82
C PHE A 34 -4.03 10.14 -8.26
N ASN A 35 -4.05 10.33 -6.94
CA ASN A 35 -2.92 10.93 -6.26
C ASN A 35 -1.81 9.87 -6.22
N GLU A 36 -1.15 9.67 -7.35
CA GLU A 36 0.05 8.84 -7.43
C GLU A 36 1.13 9.59 -6.65
N GLY A 37 1.39 9.11 -5.43
CA GLY A 37 2.48 9.64 -4.63
C GLY A 37 3.80 9.58 -5.42
N LYS A 38 4.68 10.56 -5.21
CA LYS A 38 6.01 10.53 -5.84
C LYS A 38 6.78 9.31 -5.33
N PRO A 39 7.47 8.55 -6.20
CA PRO A 39 8.34 7.48 -5.77
C PRO A 39 9.41 7.98 -4.79
N LEU A 40 9.82 7.10 -3.88
CA LEU A 40 10.93 7.40 -2.98
C LEU A 40 12.23 7.50 -3.79
N GLY A 41 12.97 8.60 -3.63
CA GLY A 41 14.23 8.81 -4.34
C GLY A 41 15.26 7.72 -4.02
N ALA A 42 16.13 7.38 -4.99
CA ALA A 42 17.04 6.24 -4.93
C ALA A 42 17.87 6.16 -3.63
N LYS A 43 18.37 7.30 -3.12
CA LYS A 43 19.15 7.37 -1.87
C LYS A 43 18.36 6.90 -0.65
N ARG A 44 17.05 7.14 -0.63
CA ARG A 44 16.16 6.78 0.48
C ARG A 44 15.58 5.37 0.34
N MET A 45 15.64 4.78 -0.86
CA MET A 45 15.08 3.46 -1.13
C MET A 45 15.73 2.34 -0.30
N LYS A 46 17.07 2.30 -0.24
CA LYS A 46 17.78 1.26 0.50
C LYS A 46 17.45 1.30 2.02
N PRO A 47 17.58 2.44 2.72
CA PRO A 47 17.14 2.54 4.12
C PRO A 47 15.67 2.15 4.34
N PHE A 48 14.79 2.59 3.45
CA PHE A 48 13.36 2.26 3.54
C PHE A 48 13.09 0.76 3.45
N LEU A 49 13.75 0.05 2.53
CA LEU A 49 13.56 -1.39 2.36
C LEU A 49 14.07 -2.19 3.55
N GLU A 50 15.20 -1.81 4.15
CA GLU A 50 15.71 -2.48 5.35
C GLU A 50 14.78 -2.28 6.55
N GLU A 51 14.28 -1.06 6.74
CA GLU A 51 13.32 -0.78 7.80
C GLU A 51 11.99 -1.51 7.55
N ALA A 52 11.46 -1.44 6.33
CA ALA A 52 10.22 -2.12 5.96
C ALA A 52 10.29 -3.64 6.16
N ARG A 53 11.44 -4.27 5.90
CA ARG A 53 11.66 -5.71 6.18
C ARG A 53 11.58 -6.01 7.68
N THR A 54 12.23 -5.18 8.49
CA THR A 54 12.22 -5.32 9.96
C THR A 54 10.80 -5.20 10.50
N LEU A 55 10.09 -4.13 10.12
CA LEU A 55 8.71 -3.89 10.53
C LEU A 55 7.77 -5.00 10.04
N ARG A 56 7.99 -5.51 8.82
CA ARG A 56 7.17 -6.58 8.27
C ARG A 56 7.29 -7.88 9.07
N ALA A 57 8.49 -8.23 9.51
CA ALA A 57 8.72 -9.39 10.37
C ALA A 57 8.01 -9.24 11.72
N ALA A 58 8.06 -8.04 12.31
CA ALA A 58 7.39 -7.72 13.56
C ALA A 58 5.85 -7.79 13.49
N ILE A 59 5.24 -7.49 12.34
CA ILE A 59 3.78 -7.61 12.16
C ILE A 59 3.33 -9.08 12.17
N THR A 60 4.19 -10.00 11.73
CA THR A 60 3.85 -11.43 11.60
C THR A 60 4.20 -12.27 12.81
N ASP A 61 5.08 -11.78 13.69
CA ASP A 61 5.59 -12.49 14.86
C ASP A 61 5.39 -11.64 16.13
N PRO A 62 4.57 -12.11 17.09
CA PRO A 62 4.34 -11.40 18.36
C PRO A 62 5.62 -11.12 19.17
N GLU A 63 6.65 -11.96 19.09
CA GLU A 63 7.91 -11.74 19.82
C GLU A 63 8.71 -10.61 19.16
N ALA A 64 8.80 -10.63 17.83
CA ALA A 64 9.43 -9.56 17.06
C ALA A 64 8.70 -8.21 17.20
N ARG A 65 7.38 -8.22 17.45
CA ARG A 65 6.60 -7.02 17.77
C ARG A 65 7.06 -6.36 19.06
N GLY A 66 7.23 -7.13 20.14
CA GLY A 66 7.68 -6.60 21.43
C GLY A 66 9.09 -5.99 21.36
N ILE A 67 9.99 -6.62 20.60
CA ILE A 67 11.35 -6.11 20.37
C ILE A 67 11.34 -4.78 19.59
N LEU A 68 10.43 -4.65 18.62
CA LEU A 68 10.26 -3.42 17.85
C LEU A 68 9.69 -2.28 18.70
N GLU A 69 8.65 -2.54 19.48
CA GLU A 69 8.04 -1.54 20.38
C GLU A 69 9.10 -0.99 21.36
N ALA A 70 9.92 -1.85 21.97
CA ALA A 70 11.05 -1.46 22.83
C ALA A 70 12.20 -0.74 22.10
N ARG A 71 12.31 -0.87 20.76
CA ARG A 71 13.28 -0.10 19.95
C ARG A 71 12.75 1.30 19.63
N LEU A 72 11.46 1.42 19.32
CA LEU A 72 10.80 2.70 19.03
C LEU A 72 10.83 3.63 20.25
N GLU A 73 10.51 3.09 21.43
CA GLU A 73 10.56 3.85 22.69
C GLU A 73 11.96 4.40 23.01
N ARG A 74 13.02 3.67 22.62
CA ARG A 74 14.40 4.14 22.79
C ARG A 74 14.80 5.22 21.78
N GLN A 75 14.23 5.21 20.58
CA GLN A 75 14.47 6.23 19.57
C GLN A 75 13.78 7.56 19.88
N ASP A 76 12.59 7.52 20.47
CA ASP A 76 11.84 8.73 20.86
C ASP A 76 12.48 9.45 22.06
N GLY A 77 13.19 8.72 22.94
CA GLY A 77 13.96 9.30 24.04
C GLY A 77 15.15 10.17 23.61
N ASP A 78 15.72 9.93 22.41
CA ASP A 78 16.85 10.69 21.85
C ASP A 78 16.40 11.98 21.14
N LEU A 79 15.12 12.09 20.77
CA LEU A 79 14.53 13.28 20.16
C LEU A 79 14.04 14.32 21.19
N ALA A 80 13.95 13.96 22.48
CA ALA A 80 13.49 14.85 23.55
C ALA A 80 14.62 15.67 24.23
N VAL A 81 15.88 15.50 23.82
CA VAL A 81 17.06 16.17 24.40
C VAL A 81 17.69 17.20 23.44
N ARG A 82 16.93 17.75 22.49
CA ARG A 82 17.39 18.86 21.64
C ARG A 82 16.36 19.96 21.49
#